data_AF-E4T058-F1
#
_entry.id   AF-E4T058-F1
#
_cell.length_a   1.000
_cell.length_b   1.000
_cell.length_c   1.000
_cell.angle_alpha   90.00
_cell.angle_beta   90.00
_cell.angle_gamma   90.00
#
_symmetry.space_group_name_H-M   'P 1'
#
loop_
_entity.id
_entity.type
_entity.pdbx_description
1 polymer ?
#
loop_
_entity_poly.entity_id
_entity_poly.type
_entity_poly.pdbx_seq_one_letter_code
_entity_poly.pdbx_strand_id
1 'polypeptide(L)' 'MGFFSLFLIIPLIVILALALPIIAIIDILRSKFPGNDNLLMILIVIFIPFGAILYFIVGPSRKLKD' A
#
# COMPACT_ATOMS: atom_id res chain seq x y z
N MET A 1 4.55 14.86 30.75
CA MET A 1 4.68 13.49 30.20
C MET A 1 4.01 13.32 28.83
N GLY A 2 2.90 14.00 28.50
CA GLY A 2 2.17 13.78 27.22
C GLY A 2 2.83 14.26 25.93
N PHE A 3 3.67 15.30 25.95
CA PHE A 3 4.35 15.77 24.73
C PHE A 3 5.43 14.80 24.22
N PHE A 4 6.17 14.18 25.15
CA PHE A 4 7.22 13.22 24.81
C PHE A 4 6.67 11.94 24.15
N SER A 5 5.47 11.49 24.57
CA SER A 5 4.82 10.34 23.94
C SER A 5 4.32 10.65 22.52
N LEU A 6 3.73 11.83 22.31
CA LEU A 6 3.32 12.30 20.98
C LEU A 6 4.50 12.40 20.00
N PHE A 7 5.66 12.87 20.48
CA PHE A 7 6.88 12.98 19.67
C PHE A 7 7.41 11.61 19.19
N LEU A 8 7.15 10.53 19.93
CA LEU A 8 7.53 9.17 19.55
C LEU A 8 6.50 8.48 18.65
N ILE A 9 5.21 8.72 18.88
CA ILE A 9 4.12 8.01 18.19
C ILE A 9 3.88 8.56 16.78
N ILE A 10 3.94 9.89 16.59
CA ILE A 10 3.67 10.51 15.29
C ILE A 10 4.63 10.02 14.20
N PRO A 11 5.96 9.99 14.40
CA PRO A 11 6.88 9.50 13.37
C PRO A 11 6.63 8.04 13.00
N LEU A 12 6.28 7.20 13.98
CA LEU A 12 5.99 5.79 13.73
C LEU A 12 4.76 5.63 12.83
N ILE A 13 3.70 6.40 13.07
CA ILE A 13 2.50 6.41 12.23
C ILE A 13 2.83 6.89 10.81
N VAL A 14 3.65 7.94 10.66
CA VAL A 14 4.06 8.45 9.34
C VAL A 14 4.90 7.41 8.59
N ILE A 15 5.84 6.74 9.26
CA ILE A 15 6.65 5.68 8.67
C ILE A 15 5.76 4.54 8.19
N LEU A 16 4.79 4.09 9.00
CA LEU A 16 3.86 3.05 8.61
C LEU A 16 2.98 3.49 7.42
N ALA A 17 2.49 4.73 7.45
CA ALA A 17 1.66 5.29 6.38
C ALA A 17 2.40 5.39 5.05
N LEU A 18 3.71 5.62 5.06
CA LEU A 18 4.56 5.64 3.86
C LEU A 18 5.08 4.26 3.47
N ALA A 19 5.33 3.37 4.43
CA ALA A 19 5.78 2.02 4.17
C ALA A 19 4.71 1.18 3.47
N LEU A 20 3.43 1.33 3.87
CA LEU A 20 2.31 0.59 3.29
C LEU A 20 2.21 0.72 1.76
N PRO A 21 2.18 1.93 1.15
CA PRO A 21 2.13 2.09 -0.29
C PRO A 21 3.40 1.58 -0.99
N ILE A 22 4.58 1.74 -0.37
CA ILE A 22 5.84 1.21 -0.93
C ILE A 22 5.77 -0.31 -1.04
N ILE A 23 5.37 -1.00 0.03
CA ILE A 23 5.23 -2.46 0.04
C ILE A 23 4.18 -2.90 -0.97
N ALA A 24 3.04 -2.21 -1.05
CA ALA A 24 1.99 -2.51 -2.03
C ALA A 24 2.51 -2.38 -3.47
N ILE A 25 3.24 -1.31 -3.81
CA ILE A 25 3.82 -1.14 -5.15
C ILE A 25 4.83 -2.25 -5.46
N ILE A 26 5.72 -2.60 -4.52
CA ILE A 26 6.67 -3.70 -4.71
C ILE A 26 5.94 -5.02 -4.96
N ASP A 27 4.89 -5.31 -4.20
CA ASP A 27 4.06 -6.50 -4.37
C ASP A 27 3.34 -6.50 -5.72
N ILE A 28 2.84 -5.34 -6.19
CA ILE A 28 2.24 -5.22 -7.52
C ILE A 28 3.25 -5.51 -8.62
N LEU A 29 4.44 -4.90 -8.55
CA LEU A 29 5.49 -5.07 -9.56
C LEU A 29 6.04 -6.50 -9.64
N ARG A 30 6.01 -7.23 -8.52
CA ARG A 30 6.46 -8.63 -8.44
C ARG A 30 5.39 -9.65 -8.81
N SER A 31 4.11 -9.26 -8.78
CA SER A 31 2.99 -10.16 -9.06
C SER A 31 2.60 -10.12 -10.53
N LYS A 32 2.11 -11.24 -11.06
CA LYS A 32 1.50 -11.26 -12.40
C LYS A 32 0.02 -10.89 -12.29
N PHE A 33 -0.42 -9.93 -13.09
CA PHE A 33 -1.82 -9.53 -13.21
C PHE A 33 -2.32 -9.77 -14.64
N PRO A 34 -3.62 -10.07 -14.83
CA PRO A 34 -4.20 -10.14 -16.16
C PRO A 34 -4.29 -8.75 -16.79
N GLY A 35 -3.86 -8.64 -18.06
CA GLY A 35 -3.95 -7.40 -18.82
C GLY A 35 -3.25 -6.21 -18.14
N ASN A 36 -4.01 -5.14 -17.91
CA ASN A 36 -3.51 -3.89 -17.32
C ASN A 36 -3.90 -3.71 -15.83
N ASP A 37 -4.35 -4.77 -15.16
CA ASP A 37 -4.77 -4.69 -13.75
C ASP A 37 -3.62 -4.26 -12.82
N ASN A 38 -2.37 -4.56 -13.17
CA ASN A 38 -1.19 -4.06 -12.47
C ASN A 38 -1.12 -2.52 -12.47
N LEU A 39 -1.33 -1.88 -13.62
CA LEU A 39 -1.33 -0.42 -13.76
C LEU A 39 -2.50 0.19 -12.99
N LEU A 40 -3.69 -0.43 -13.05
CA LEU A 40 -4.86 0.01 -12.30
C LEU A 40 -4.60 -0.06 -10.79
N MET A 41 -3.99 -1.14 -10.29
CA MET A 41 -3.61 -1.27 -8.88
C MET A 41 -2.59 -0.19 -8.47
N ILE A 42 -1.56 0.08 -9.28
CA ILE A 42 -0.58 1.15 -8.99
C ILE A 42 -1.28 2.51 -8.92
N LEU A 43 -2.19 2.79 -9.85
CA LEU A 43 -2.94 4.05 -9.89
C LEU A 43 -3.79 4.22 -8.63
N ILE A 44 -4.46 3.16 -8.18
CA ILE A 44 -5.23 3.15 -6.93
C ILE A 44 -4.31 3.44 -5.74
N VAL A 45 -3.16 2.77 -5.64
CA VAL A 45 -2.23 2.94 -4.52
C VAL A 45 -1.67 4.37 -4.43
N ILE A 46 -1.40 5.02 -5.56
CA ILE A 46 -0.80 6.36 -5.60
C ILE A 46 -1.84 7.48 -5.43
N PHE A 47 -2.99 7.38 -6.10
CA PHE A 47 -3.94 8.49 -6.21
C PHE A 47 -5.11 8.43 -5.25
N ILE A 48 -5.42 7.27 -4.66
CA ILE A 48 -6.53 7.12 -3.72
C ILE A 48 -5.99 7.15 -2.28
N PRO A 49 -6.59 7.95 -1.37
CA PRO A 49 -6.24 7.91 0.03
C PRO A 49 -6.49 6.50 0.57
N PHE A 50 -5.52 5.94 1.29
CA PHE A 50 -5.54 4.54 1.73
C PHE A 50 -5.59 3.52 0.57
N GLY A 51 -5.20 3.90 -0.64
CA GLY A 51 -5.14 3.01 -1.81
C GLY A 51 -4.28 1.77 -1.58
N ALA A 52 -3.23 1.89 -0.77
CA ALA A 52 -2.43 0.76 -0.31
C ALA A 52 -3.25 -0.27 0.50
N ILE A 53 -4.17 0.19 1.35
CA ILE A 53 -5.07 -0.68 2.11
C ILE A 53 -6.05 -1.37 1.15
N LEU A 54 -6.63 -0.62 0.20
CA LEU A 54 -7.50 -1.19 -0.83
C LEU A 54 -6.79 -2.26 -1.66
N TYR A 55 -5.52 -2.04 -1.98
CA TYR A 55 -4.69 -3.04 -2.65
C TYR A 55 -4.63 -4.35 -1.86
N PHE A 56 -4.34 -4.31 -0.55
CA PHE A 56 -4.25 -5.54 0.24
C PHE A 56 -5.60 -6.28 0.38
N ILE A 57 -6.73 -5.60 0.19
CA ILE A 57 -8.06 -6.21 0.20
C ILE A 57 -8.41 -6.81 -1.16
N VAL A 58 -8.16 -6.09 -2.26
CA VAL A 58 -8.68 -6.43 -3.61
C VAL A 58 -7.60 -6.97 -4.54
N GLY A 59 -6.36 -6.51 -4.41
CA GLY A 59 -5.23 -6.87 -5.26
C GLY A 59 -4.96 -8.38 -5.31
N PRO A 60 -4.88 -9.11 -4.18
CA PRO A 60 -4.59 -10.54 -4.17
C PRO A 60 -5.56 -11.40 -4.97
N SER A 61 -6.86 -11.07 -5.02
CA SER A 61 -7.84 -11.85 -5.79
C SER A 61 -7.75 -11.63 -7.30
N ARG A 62 -7.08 -10.56 -7.73
CA ARG A 62 -6.82 -10.24 -9.14
C ARG A 62 -5.48 -10.76 -9.65
N LYS A 63 -4.61 -11.26 -8.78
CA LYS A 63 -3.33 -11.85 -9.19
C LYS A 63 -3.58 -13.15 -9.95
N LEU A 64 -2.83 -13.36 -11.02
CA LEU A 64 -2.79 -14.65 -11.68
C LEU A 64 -2.17 -15.66 -10.71
N LYS A 65 -2.89 -16.75 -10.45
CA LYS A 65 -2.31 -17.91 -9.77
C LYS A 65 -1.57 -18.70 -10.83
N ASP A 66 -0.26 -18.75 -10.70
CA ASP A 66 0.58 -19.74 -11.40
C ASP A 66 0.19 -21.16 -10.92
#